data_AF-A0A8S9ULN8-F1
#
_entry.id   AF-A0A8S9ULN8-F1
#
_cell.length_a   1.000
_cell.length_b   1.000
_cell.length_c   1.000
_cell.angle_alpha   90.00
_cell.angle_beta   90.00
_cell.angle_gamma   90.00
#
_symmetry.space_group_name_H-M   'P 1'
#
loop_
_entity.id
_entity.type
_entity.pdbx_description
1 polymer ?
#
loop_
_entity_poly.entity_id
_entity_poly.type
_entity_poly.pdbx_seq_one_letter_code
_entity_poly.pdbx_strand_id
1 'polypeptide(L)'
;MRNLITASTTFFLLLLLFNTSAPPVLATTECPQDSSYPIKATLDDGKLFSTCAEKSAGVRIDVRSLFDVLNFSDRDFLLFCRTSSCIKPVTLLLQSIPTYCLIAYRGAARNLSEKVSALCLQCAQVVAAVDKTDVFRYFLD
;
A
#
# COMPACT_ATOMS: atom_id res chain seq x y z
N MET A 1 -27.54 2.73 38.33
CA MET A 1 -26.44 1.73 38.23
C MET A 1 -26.36 1.26 36.80
N ARG A 2 -25.12 1.23 36.32
CA ARG A 2 -24.62 0.93 34.97
C ARG A 2 -24.99 -0.50 34.55
N ASN A 3 -25.27 -0.74 33.27
CA ASN A 3 -24.60 -1.76 32.44
C ASN A 3 -25.14 -1.75 31.00
N LEU A 4 -24.43 -0.95 30.18
CA LEU A 4 -24.15 -1.21 28.77
C LEU A 4 -23.45 -2.58 28.69
N ILE A 5 -23.89 -3.50 27.81
CA ILE A 5 -23.10 -4.47 27.03
C ILE A 5 -24.12 -5.29 26.24
N THR A 6 -24.13 -5.15 24.91
CA THR A 6 -24.20 -6.24 23.91
C THR A 6 -24.37 -5.62 22.52
N ALA A 7 -23.35 -4.92 22.04
CA ALA A 7 -23.24 -4.51 20.64
C ALA A 7 -21.82 -4.77 20.08
N SER A 8 -21.08 -5.71 20.69
CA SER A 8 -19.65 -5.95 20.40
C SER A 8 -19.37 -7.31 19.76
N THR A 9 -20.37 -8.18 19.57
CA THR A 9 -20.16 -9.57 19.12
C THR A 9 -20.36 -9.77 17.61
N THR A 10 -21.06 -8.85 16.92
CA THR A 10 -21.27 -8.96 15.47
C THR A 10 -20.09 -8.43 14.64
N PHE A 11 -19.29 -7.52 15.18
CA PHE A 11 -18.13 -6.96 14.47
C PHE A 11 -16.95 -7.95 14.38
N PHE A 12 -16.78 -8.81 15.39
CA PHE A 12 -15.70 -9.80 15.44
C PHE A 12 -15.92 -11.00 14.48
N LEU A 13 -17.16 -11.31 14.13
CA LEU A 13 -17.50 -12.41 13.21
C LEU A 13 -17.25 -12.04 11.73
N LEU A 14 -17.30 -10.76 11.38
CA LEU A 14 -17.00 -10.27 10.02
C LEU A 14 -15.49 -10.32 9.69
N LEU A 15 -14.62 -10.23 10.70
CA LEU A 15 -13.16 -10.31 10.53
C LEU A 15 -12.67 -11.73 10.18
N LEU A 16 -13.42 -12.77 10.55
CA LEU A 16 -13.04 -14.17 10.33
C LEU A 16 -13.39 -14.70 8.92
N LEU A 17 -14.24 -13.99 8.17
CA LEU A 17 -14.71 -14.43 6.84
C LEU A 17 -13.86 -13.87 5.68
N PHE A 18 -12.97 -12.92 5.92
CA PHE A 18 -12.05 -12.37 4.91
C PHE A 18 -10.68 -13.06 4.91
N ASN A 19 -10.63 -14.34 5.29
CA ASN A 19 -9.55 -15.22 4.87
C ASN A 19 -9.72 -15.54 3.37
N THR A 20 -9.50 -14.54 2.52
CA THR A 20 -9.17 -14.79 1.12
C THR A 20 -7.80 -15.44 1.12
N SER A 21 -7.75 -16.76 1.23
CA SER A 21 -6.57 -17.53 0.86
C SER A 21 -6.36 -17.31 -0.64
N ALA A 22 -5.66 -16.24 -0.99
CA ALA A 22 -5.00 -16.19 -2.28
C ALA A 22 -4.18 -17.48 -2.38
N PRO A 23 -4.28 -18.24 -3.48
CA PRO A 23 -3.44 -19.41 -3.64
C PRO A 23 -1.99 -18.96 -3.41
N PRO A 24 -1.23 -19.64 -2.53
CA PRO A 24 0.15 -19.27 -2.32
C PRO A 24 0.81 -19.41 -3.68
N VAL A 25 1.28 -18.30 -4.25
CA VAL A 25 2.17 -18.40 -5.40
C VAL A 25 3.45 -18.98 -4.84
N LEU A 26 3.62 -20.29 -5.03
CA LEU A 26 4.87 -21.02 -4.78
C LEU A 26 5.90 -20.54 -5.81
N ALA A 27 6.29 -19.27 -5.70
CA ALA A 27 7.50 -18.76 -6.30
C ALA A 27 8.64 -19.34 -5.47
N THR A 28 9.13 -20.51 -5.83
CA THR A 28 10.30 -21.15 -5.19
C THR A 28 11.60 -20.77 -5.89
N THR A 29 11.52 -20.14 -7.06
CA THR A 29 12.64 -19.75 -7.90
C THR A 29 12.80 -18.24 -7.94
N GLU A 30 14.05 -17.78 -7.97
CA GLU A 30 14.35 -16.37 -8.12
C GLU A 30 14.16 -15.90 -9.57
N CYS A 31 13.68 -14.68 -9.75
CA CYS A 31 13.53 -14.06 -11.05
C CYS A 31 14.91 -13.79 -11.68
N PRO A 32 15.05 -13.92 -13.01
CA PRO A 32 16.26 -13.50 -13.72
C PRO A 32 16.62 -12.04 -13.42
N GLN A 33 17.93 -11.76 -13.37
CA GLN A 33 18.43 -10.44 -12.99
C GLN A 33 17.84 -9.32 -13.86
N ASP A 34 17.76 -9.52 -15.17
CA ASP A 34 17.23 -8.54 -16.13
C ASP A 34 15.77 -8.16 -15.87
N SER A 35 14.96 -9.11 -15.40
CA SER A 35 13.57 -8.84 -15.00
C SER A 35 13.49 -8.15 -13.63
N SER A 36 14.40 -8.50 -12.71
CA SER A 36 14.40 -7.99 -11.34
C SER A 36 14.98 -6.58 -11.20
N TYR A 37 15.98 -6.22 -12.02
CA TYR A 37 16.70 -4.96 -11.92
C TYR A 37 15.81 -3.72 -12.04
N PRO A 38 14.97 -3.58 -13.08
CA PRO A 38 14.12 -2.39 -13.22
C PRO A 38 13.13 -2.25 -12.05
N ILE A 39 12.60 -3.36 -11.54
CA ILE A 39 11.69 -3.38 -10.39
C ILE A 39 12.40 -2.86 -9.13
N LYS A 40 13.61 -3.36 -8.86
CA LYS A 40 14.42 -2.90 -7.71
C LYS A 40 14.79 -1.43 -7.86
N ALA A 41 15.18 -1.00 -9.05
CA ALA A 41 15.52 0.38 -9.33
C ALA A 41 14.32 1.32 -9.07
N THR A 42 13.11 0.95 -9.50
CA THR A 42 11.91 1.73 -9.19
C THR A 42 11.58 1.70 -7.69
N LEU A 43 11.70 0.56 -7.01
CA LEU A 43 11.47 0.48 -5.56
C LEU A 43 12.40 1.38 -4.75
N ASP A 44 13.66 1.47 -5.15
CA ASP A 44 14.68 2.29 -4.49
C ASP A 44 14.81 3.70 -5.10
N ASP A 45 13.87 4.11 -5.98
CA ASP A 45 13.83 5.48 -6.51
C ASP A 45 13.24 6.44 -5.46
N GLY A 46 14.04 6.77 -4.46
CA GLY A 46 13.68 7.74 -3.44
C GLY A 46 13.37 9.12 -4.01
N LYS A 47 13.94 9.51 -5.16
CA LYS A 47 13.64 10.82 -5.78
C LYS A 47 12.21 10.85 -6.33
N LEU A 48 11.81 9.78 -7.02
CA LEU A 48 10.44 9.61 -7.52
C LEU A 48 9.42 9.76 -6.39
N PHE A 49 9.59 9.01 -5.30
CA PHE A 49 8.62 9.03 -4.20
C PHE A 49 8.74 10.27 -3.31
N SER A 50 9.93 10.85 -3.15
CA SER A 50 10.08 12.03 -2.28
C SER A 50 9.48 13.30 -2.87
N THR A 51 9.46 13.40 -4.20
CA THR A 51 8.92 14.56 -4.94
C THR A 51 7.47 14.40 -5.36
N CYS A 52 6.87 13.22 -5.16
CA CYS A 52 5.62 12.86 -5.80
C CYS A 52 4.42 13.75 -5.38
N ALA A 53 4.46 14.35 -4.19
CA ALA A 53 3.44 15.27 -3.68
C ALA A 53 3.84 16.75 -3.76
N GLU A 54 5.04 17.06 -4.24
CA GLU A 54 5.57 18.42 -4.21
C GLU A 54 4.77 19.36 -5.11
N LYS A 55 4.42 18.90 -6.31
CA LYS A 55 3.63 19.71 -7.27
C LYS A 55 2.17 19.88 -6.84
N SER A 56 1.57 18.86 -6.24
CA SER A 56 0.13 18.85 -5.92
C SER A 56 -0.19 19.42 -4.54
N ALA A 57 0.69 19.23 -3.57
CA ALA A 57 0.48 19.60 -2.17
C ALA A 57 1.56 20.54 -1.62
N GLY A 58 2.62 20.86 -2.38
CA GLY A 58 3.74 21.65 -1.89
C GLY A 58 4.59 20.93 -0.84
N VAL A 59 4.40 19.62 -0.68
CA VAL A 59 5.06 18.80 0.35
C VAL A 59 6.06 17.86 -0.30
N ARG A 60 7.30 17.92 0.18
CA ARG A 60 8.32 16.91 -0.08
C ARG A 60 8.27 15.88 1.04
N ILE A 61 8.25 14.61 0.68
CA ILE A 61 8.17 13.50 1.63
C ILE A 61 9.55 12.84 1.70
N ASP A 62 10.21 12.80 2.85
CA ASP A 62 11.56 12.22 2.91
C ASP A 62 11.53 10.69 2.92
N VAL A 63 11.85 10.08 1.78
CA VAL A 63 11.94 8.63 1.60
C VAL A 63 13.11 8.25 0.71
N ARG A 64 13.66 7.07 0.99
CA ARG A 64 14.75 6.47 0.19
C ARG A 64 14.24 5.37 -0.72
N SER A 65 13.04 4.86 -0.46
CA SER A 65 12.40 3.78 -1.22
C SER A 65 10.89 3.80 -1.02
N LEU A 66 10.16 3.08 -1.88
CA LEU A 66 8.71 2.94 -1.79
C LEU A 66 8.26 2.43 -0.42
N PHE A 67 8.96 1.43 0.14
CA PHE A 67 8.51 0.80 1.39
C PHE A 67 8.76 1.65 2.64
N ASP A 68 9.48 2.77 2.53
CA ASP A 68 9.61 3.72 3.65
C ASP A 68 8.27 4.42 3.95
N VAL A 69 7.36 4.46 2.97
CA VAL A 69 5.98 4.97 3.09
C VAL A 69 5.18 4.24 4.17
N LEU A 70 5.51 2.97 4.46
CA LEU A 70 4.84 2.21 5.51
C LEU A 70 5.15 2.71 6.93
N ASN A 71 6.15 3.58 7.09
CA ASN A 71 6.52 4.19 8.37
C ASN A 71 6.01 5.64 8.50
N PHE A 72 5.17 6.09 7.58
CA PHE A 72 4.60 7.43 7.64
C PHE A 72 3.62 7.61 8.78
N SER A 73 3.42 8.87 9.16
CA SER A 73 2.23 9.25 9.92
C SER A 73 0.97 8.96 9.10
N ASP A 74 -0.17 8.72 9.75
CA ASP A 74 -1.44 8.52 9.05
C ASP A 74 -1.76 9.65 8.05
N ARG A 75 -1.40 10.88 8.41
CA ARG A 75 -1.56 12.07 7.55
C ARG A 75 -0.72 11.96 6.28
N ASP A 76 0.58 11.67 6.42
CA ASP A 76 1.48 11.64 5.27
C ASP A 76 1.22 10.42 4.39
N PHE A 77 0.82 9.30 5.01
CA PHE A 77 0.37 8.11 4.30
C PHE A 77 -0.89 8.40 3.47
N LEU A 78 -1.90 9.05 4.07
CA LEU A 78 -3.10 9.47 3.34
C LEU A 78 -2.77 10.47 2.21
N LEU A 79 -1.89 11.44 2.47
CA LEU A 79 -1.42 12.38 1.46
C LEU A 79 -0.78 11.66 0.28
N PHE A 80 0.11 10.71 0.54
CA PHE A 80 0.73 9.86 -0.46
C PHE A 80 -0.34 9.09 -1.27
N CYS A 81 -1.27 8.43 -0.59
CA CYS A 81 -2.30 7.61 -1.25
C CYS A 81 -3.31 8.42 -2.08
N ARG A 82 -3.67 9.65 -1.67
CA ARG A 82 -4.56 10.54 -2.45
C ARG A 82 -3.85 11.24 -3.61
N THR A 83 -2.53 11.33 -3.55
CA THR A 83 -1.76 12.04 -4.58
C THR A 83 -1.54 11.15 -5.79
N SER A 84 -2.17 11.50 -6.92
CA SER A 84 -2.10 10.68 -8.14
C SER A 84 -0.67 10.47 -8.66
N SER A 85 0.21 11.47 -8.54
CA SER A 85 1.63 11.38 -8.91
C SER A 85 2.45 10.48 -7.97
N CYS A 86 1.95 10.17 -6.78
CA CYS A 86 2.54 9.20 -5.87
C CYS A 86 2.04 7.78 -6.17
N ILE A 87 0.73 7.59 -6.30
CA ILE A 87 0.15 6.24 -6.40
C ILE A 87 0.25 5.63 -7.81
N LYS A 88 0.20 6.44 -8.88
CA LYS A 88 0.28 5.92 -10.27
C LYS A 88 1.58 5.13 -10.51
N PRO A 89 2.78 5.63 -10.14
CA PRO A 89 4.00 4.83 -10.25
C PRO A 89 3.95 3.51 -9.48
N VAL A 90 3.30 3.47 -8.32
CA VAL A 90 3.14 2.25 -7.51
C VAL A 90 2.27 1.21 -8.23
N THR A 91 1.15 1.65 -8.82
CA THR A 91 0.28 0.76 -9.61
C THR A 91 1.00 0.22 -10.85
N LEU A 92 1.76 1.06 -11.55
CA LEU A 92 2.56 0.65 -12.71
C LEU A 92 3.67 -0.34 -12.31
N LEU A 93 4.30 -0.11 -11.16
CA LEU A 93 5.27 -1.04 -10.58
C LEU A 93 4.62 -2.39 -10.25
N LEU A 94 3.44 -2.40 -9.62
CA LEU A 94 2.73 -3.66 -9.34
C LEU A 94 2.48 -4.48 -10.60
N GLN A 95 2.07 -3.81 -11.69
CA GLN A 95 1.79 -4.45 -12.98
C GLN A 95 3.06 -5.01 -13.65
N SER A 96 4.24 -4.47 -13.35
CA SER A 96 5.50 -4.92 -13.93
C SER A 96 6.17 -6.06 -13.16
N ILE A 97 5.74 -6.35 -11.92
CA ILE A 97 6.35 -7.39 -11.11
C ILE A 97 5.88 -8.78 -11.56
N PRO A 98 6.81 -9.69 -11.94
CA PRO A 98 6.49 -11.09 -12.19
C PRO A 98 5.84 -11.73 -10.96
N THR A 99 4.73 -12.43 -11.17
CA THR A 99 4.05 -13.18 -10.10
C THR A 99 4.61 -14.58 -9.90
N TYR A 100 5.34 -15.13 -10.87
CA TYR A 100 5.78 -16.53 -10.88
C TYR A 100 7.16 -16.78 -10.24
N CYS A 101 7.84 -15.75 -9.74
CA CYS A 101 9.19 -15.87 -9.18
C CYS A 101 9.42 -14.85 -8.03
N LEU A 102 10.41 -15.12 -7.17
CA LEU A 102 10.81 -14.22 -6.09
C LEU A 102 11.90 -13.27 -6.56
N ILE A 103 11.91 -12.05 -6.05
CA ILE A 103 12.97 -11.09 -6.35
C ILE A 103 13.88 -10.96 -5.14
N ALA A 104 15.18 -11.22 -5.35
CA ALA A 104 16.21 -10.93 -4.36
C ALA A 104 16.28 -9.42 -4.11
N TYR A 105 15.76 -8.98 -2.97
CA TYR A 105 15.66 -7.57 -2.59
C TYR A 105 16.10 -7.37 -1.14
N ARG A 106 17.08 -6.49 -0.93
CA ARG A 106 17.72 -6.20 0.36
C ARG A 106 18.18 -7.47 1.10
N GLY A 107 18.89 -8.34 0.40
CA GLY A 107 19.54 -9.52 0.97
C GLY A 107 18.64 -10.75 1.17
N ALA A 108 17.40 -10.74 0.67
CA ALA A 108 16.51 -11.91 0.75
C ALA A 108 15.61 -12.01 -0.49
N ALA A 109 15.22 -13.23 -0.85
CA ALA A 109 14.19 -13.47 -1.84
C ALA A 109 12.81 -13.03 -1.30
N ARG A 110 12.09 -12.18 -2.04
CA ARG A 110 10.81 -11.59 -1.62
C ARG A 110 9.75 -11.74 -2.70
N ASN A 111 8.52 -11.97 -2.27
CA ASN A 111 7.35 -11.78 -3.11
C ASN A 111 7.02 -10.28 -3.16
N LEU A 112 7.62 -9.56 -4.11
CA LEU A 112 7.42 -8.12 -4.24
C LEU A 112 6.01 -7.78 -4.77
N SER A 113 5.38 -8.67 -5.54
CA SER A 113 4.01 -8.49 -6.03
C SER A 113 3.02 -8.43 -4.86
N GLU A 114 3.17 -9.35 -3.90
CA GLU A 114 2.37 -9.37 -2.67
C GLU A 114 2.61 -8.12 -1.82
N LYS A 115 3.87 -7.69 -1.65
CA LYS A 115 4.17 -6.49 -0.84
C LYS A 115 3.61 -5.21 -1.45
N VAL A 116 3.79 -5.01 -2.76
CA VAL A 116 3.29 -3.82 -3.45
C VAL A 116 1.76 -3.83 -3.55
N SER A 117 1.14 -4.99 -3.79
CA SER A 117 -0.33 -5.11 -3.77
C SER A 117 -0.91 -4.83 -2.39
N ALA A 118 -0.27 -5.30 -1.30
CA ALA A 118 -0.68 -4.95 0.05
C ALA A 118 -0.64 -3.44 0.30
N LEU A 119 0.39 -2.73 -0.17
CA LEU A 119 0.46 -1.26 -0.09
C LEU A 119 -0.67 -0.60 -0.88
N CYS A 120 -0.95 -1.05 -2.11
CA CYS A 120 -2.08 -0.53 -2.90
C CYS A 120 -3.43 -0.74 -2.19
N LEU A 121 -3.64 -1.90 -1.57
CA LEU A 121 -4.85 -2.21 -0.82
C LEU A 121 -4.99 -1.29 0.42
N GLN A 122 -3.91 -1.10 1.18
CA GLN A 122 -3.89 -0.17 2.31
C GLN A 122 -4.23 1.26 1.86
N CYS A 123 -3.66 1.71 0.74
CA CYS A 123 -4.01 3.02 0.17
C CYS A 123 -5.49 3.13 -0.18
N ALA A 124 -6.07 2.12 -0.84
CA ALA A 124 -7.48 2.11 -1.17
C ALA A 124 -8.37 2.18 0.09
N GLN A 125 -7.97 1.47 1.16
CA GLN A 125 -8.70 1.46 2.43
C GLN A 125 -8.69 2.83 3.11
N VAL A 126 -7.53 3.48 3.24
CA VAL A 126 -7.44 4.79 3.91
C VAL A 126 -8.15 5.89 3.12
N VAL A 127 -8.07 5.87 1.78
CA VAL A 127 -8.80 6.83 0.93
C VAL A 127 -10.31 6.63 1.07
N ALA A 128 -10.80 5.38 0.99
CA ALA A 128 -12.22 5.08 1.13
C ALA A 128 -12.79 5.42 2.51
N ALA A 129 -11.99 5.28 3.58
CA ALA A 129 -12.40 5.66 4.93
C ALA A 129 -12.62 7.17 5.06
N VAL A 130 -11.75 7.97 4.43
CA VAL A 130 -11.86 9.43 4.42
C VAL A 130 -13.01 9.89 3.54
N ASP A 131 -13.14 9.36 2.33
CA ASP A 131 -14.22 9.77 1.41
C ASP A 131 -15.61 9.48 2.01
N LYS A 132 -15.78 8.35 2.73
CA LYS A 132 -17.03 8.09 3.49
C LYS A 132 -17.27 9.17 4.54
N THR A 133 -16.23 9.58 5.27
CA THR A 133 -16.32 10.59 6.32
C THR A 133 -16.63 11.98 5.75
N ASP A 134 -16.01 12.33 4.62
CA ASP A 134 -16.26 13.59 3.91
C ASP A 134 -17.72 13.65 3.41
N VAL A 135 -18.22 12.56 2.82
CA VAL A 135 -19.63 12.44 2.41
C VAL A 135 -20.57 12.63 3.59
N PHE A 136 -20.32 11.99 4.74
CA PHE A 136 -21.14 12.20 5.93
C PHE A 136 -21.09 13.65 6.45
N ARG A 137 -19.94 14.32 6.34
CA ARG A 137 -19.77 15.71 6.78
C ARG A 137 -20.57 16.68 5.89
N TYR A 138 -20.57 16.46 4.58
CA TYR A 138 -21.40 17.22 3.63
C TYR A 138 -22.92 17.07 3.84
N PHE A 139 -23.37 16.00 4.49
CA PHE A 139 -24.79 15.77 4.79
C PHE A 139 -25.23 16.27 6.18
N LEU A 140 -24.30 16.79 6.99
CA LEU A 140 -24.58 17.30 8.33
C LEU A 140 -24.48 18.84 8.43
N ASP A 141 -24.05 19.51 7.36
CA ASP A 141 -24.13 20.96 7.15
C ASP A 141 -25.36 21.31 6.28
#